data_AF-A0A1E3VWQ3-F1
#
_entry.id   AF-A0A1E3VWQ3-F1
#
_cell.length_a   1.000
_cell.length_b   1.000
_cell.length_c   1.000
_cell.angle_alpha   90.00
_cell.angle_beta   90.00
_cell.angle_gamma   90.00
#
_symmetry.space_group_name_H-M   'P 1'
#
loop_
_entity.id
_entity.type
_entity.pdbx_description
1 polymer ?
#
loop_
_entity_poly.entity_id
_entity_poly.type
_entity_poly.pdbx_seq_one_letter_code
_entity_poly.pdbx_strand_id
1 'polypeptide(L)'
;MAGILAAAPAVAGGAGSPQKINAMLCDTEAQAIALASALSTGKTEPLAINAVNKTAGSEVCGRFIGYAVVEVEKTKNQDGSLFMLAGLRFAEDGRLGWTASWVTPFDGLSVARGI
;
A
#
# COMPACT_ATOMS: atom_id res chain seq x y z
N MET A 1 27.32 11.02 -37.47
CA MET A 1 26.27 11.58 -36.62
C MET A 1 24.92 11.05 -37.09
N ALA A 2 24.28 10.20 -36.31
CA ALA A 2 22.84 9.93 -36.35
C ALA A 2 22.54 9.05 -35.14
N GLY A 3 22.04 9.67 -34.07
CA GLY A 3 21.66 8.98 -32.84
C GLY A 3 20.32 8.31 -33.02
N ILE A 4 20.23 7.05 -32.59
CA ILE A 4 18.95 6.38 -32.35
C ILE A 4 18.86 6.19 -30.83
N LEU A 5 18.21 7.15 -30.17
CA LEU A 5 17.73 6.98 -28.81
C LEU A 5 16.56 6.01 -28.88
N ALA A 6 16.81 4.74 -28.57
CA ALA A 6 15.75 3.77 -28.32
C ALA A 6 15.01 4.20 -27.05
N ALA A 7 13.80 4.73 -27.23
CA ALA A 7 12.88 4.96 -26.12
C ALA A 7 12.52 3.60 -25.52
N ALA A 8 12.93 3.36 -24.28
CA ALA A 8 12.44 2.24 -23.51
C ALA A 8 10.90 2.36 -23.38
N PRO A 9 10.14 1.26 -23.49
CA PRO A 9 8.73 1.31 -23.17
C PRO A 9 8.62 1.63 -21.68
N ALA A 10 8.13 2.83 -21.38
CA ALA A 10 7.61 3.12 -20.07
C ALA A 10 6.52 2.09 -19.80
N VAL A 11 6.72 1.26 -18.78
CA VAL A 11 5.67 0.49 -18.14
C VAL A 11 4.61 1.51 -17.71
N ALA A 12 3.62 1.71 -18.56
CA ALA A 12 2.36 2.32 -18.19
C ALA A 12 1.68 1.29 -17.29
N GLY A 13 1.96 1.37 -15.98
CA GLY A 13 0.99 0.91 -14.99
C GLY A 13 -0.31 1.60 -15.35
N GLY A 14 -1.27 0.83 -15.87
CA GLY A 14 -2.47 1.38 -16.46
C GLY A 14 -3.12 2.33 -15.46
N ALA A 15 -3.24 3.60 -15.84
CA ALA A 15 -4.11 4.53 -15.14
C ALA A 15 -5.53 3.96 -15.27
N GLY A 16 -5.91 3.11 -14.33
CA GLY A 16 -7.26 2.56 -14.26
C GLY A 16 -8.24 3.72 -14.16
N SER A 17 -9.42 3.57 -14.74
CA SER A 17 -10.51 4.50 -14.47
C SER A 17 -10.76 4.59 -12.96
N PRO A 18 -10.95 5.78 -12.38
CA PRO A 18 -11.26 5.92 -10.96
C PRO A 18 -12.38 4.97 -10.52
N GLN A 19 -12.10 4.16 -9.51
CA GLN A 19 -13.07 3.22 -8.95
C GLN A 19 -13.56 3.71 -7.61
N LYS A 20 -14.82 3.42 -7.30
CA LYS A 20 -15.38 3.69 -5.99
C LYS A 20 -14.74 2.73 -4.99
N ILE A 21 -14.01 3.27 -4.03
CA ILE A 21 -13.33 2.52 -2.98
C ILE A 21 -13.97 2.81 -1.61
N ASN A 22 -13.86 1.82 -0.72
CA ASN A 22 -14.13 1.96 0.70
C ASN A 22 -13.01 1.24 1.44
N ALA A 23 -11.95 1.97 1.75
CA ALA A 23 -10.70 1.40 2.25
C ALA A 23 -10.11 2.27 3.37
N MET A 24 -9.28 1.66 4.21
CA MET A 24 -8.46 2.41 5.16
C MET A 24 -7.19 2.89 4.48
N LEU A 25 -6.97 4.19 4.56
CA LEU A 25 -5.85 4.86 3.94
C LEU A 25 -5.08 5.68 4.96
N CYS A 26 -3.76 5.66 4.83
CA CYS A 26 -2.83 6.42 5.62
C CYS A 26 -2.01 7.35 4.73
N ASP A 27 -1.48 8.44 5.28
CA ASP A 27 -0.66 9.38 4.49
C ASP A 27 0.66 8.77 4.00
N THR A 28 1.20 7.76 4.69
CA THR A 28 2.49 7.14 4.36
C THR A 28 2.45 5.61 4.37
N GLU A 29 3.37 5.01 3.61
CA GLU A 29 3.57 3.55 3.59
C GLU A 29 3.87 2.97 4.97
N ALA A 30 4.69 3.66 5.76
CA ALA A 30 5.08 3.19 7.10
C ALA A 30 3.87 3.12 8.04
N GLN A 31 2.98 4.12 7.97
CA GLN A 31 1.73 4.13 8.72
C GLN A 31 0.78 3.03 8.23
N ALA A 32 0.68 2.81 6.91
CA ALA A 32 -0.12 1.73 6.34
C ALA A 32 0.37 0.35 6.81
N ILE A 33 1.68 0.11 6.85
CA ILE A 33 2.28 -1.14 7.36
C ILE A 33 2.02 -1.29 8.85
N ALA A 34 2.18 -0.21 9.63
CA ALA A 34 1.89 -0.23 11.06
C ALA A 34 0.43 -0.57 11.33
N LEU A 35 -0.49 -0.04 10.51
CA LEU A 35 -1.92 -0.37 10.56
C LEU A 35 -2.16 -1.84 10.24
N ALA A 36 -1.61 -2.35 9.13
CA ALA A 36 -1.74 -3.75 8.73
C ALA A 36 -1.17 -4.72 9.78
N SER A 37 -0.06 -4.35 10.42
CA SER A 37 0.55 -5.11 11.52
C SER A 37 -0.31 -5.09 12.78
N ALA A 38 -0.92 -3.94 13.10
CA ALA A 38 -1.86 -3.84 14.20
C ALA A 38 -3.09 -4.74 13.98
N LEU A 39 -3.63 -4.77 12.76
CA LEU A 39 -4.73 -5.66 12.39
C LEU A 39 -4.35 -7.14 12.44
N SER A 40 -3.17 -7.51 11.94
CA SER A 40 -2.71 -8.91 11.96
C SER A 40 -2.49 -9.46 13.37
N THR A 41 -2.18 -8.60 14.34
CA THR A 41 -2.10 -8.97 15.77
C THR A 41 -3.47 -9.07 16.46
N GLY A 42 -4.57 -8.98 15.71
CA GLY A 42 -5.94 -9.16 16.21
C GLY A 42 -6.57 -7.90 16.80
N LYS A 43 -5.96 -6.72 16.62
CA LYS A 43 -6.61 -5.47 17.02
C LYS A 43 -7.77 -5.16 16.08
N THR A 44 -8.86 -4.64 16.64
CA THR A 44 -9.98 -4.14 15.84
C THR A 44 -9.57 -2.90 15.05
N GLU A 45 -10.26 -2.66 13.94
CA GLU A 45 -10.06 -1.48 13.07
C GLU A 45 -9.88 -0.16 13.84
N PRO A 46 -10.81 0.27 14.72
CA PRO A 46 -10.66 1.55 15.43
C PRO A 46 -9.46 1.57 16.39
N LEU A 47 -9.10 0.43 17.00
CA LEU A 47 -7.93 0.34 17.87
C LEU A 47 -6.62 0.42 17.07
N ALA A 48 -6.58 -0.19 15.90
CA ALA A 48 -5.43 -0.15 15.00
C ALA A 48 -5.20 1.28 14.47
N ILE A 49 -6.25 1.95 14.00
CA ILE A 49 -6.19 3.35 13.54
C ILE A 49 -5.72 4.26 14.67
N ASN A 50 -6.35 4.16 15.85
CA ASN A 50 -6.00 5.01 16.98
C ASN A 50 -4.55 4.81 17.42
N ALA A 51 -4.03 3.57 17.37
CA ALA A 51 -2.63 3.31 17.67
C ALA A 51 -1.69 4.04 16.69
N VAL A 52 -1.96 3.98 15.38
CA VAL A 52 -1.12 4.65 14.37
C VAL A 52 -1.22 6.17 14.48
N ASN A 53 -2.43 6.72 14.62
CA ASN A 53 -2.65 8.16 14.78
C ASN A 53 -1.98 8.72 16.04
N LYS A 54 -2.06 7.97 17.15
CA LYS A 54 -1.38 8.34 18.40
C LYS A 54 0.14 8.35 18.24
N THR A 55 0.71 7.39 17.50
CA THR A 55 2.15 7.37 17.21
C THR A 55 2.56 8.51 16.29
N ALA A 56 1.72 8.91 15.34
CA ALA A 56 1.98 10.03 14.44
C ALA A 56 1.78 11.40 15.10
N GLY A 57 1.02 11.47 16.20
CA GLY A 57 0.66 12.73 16.86
C GLY A 57 -0.45 13.52 16.13
N SER A 58 -1.04 12.94 15.09
CA SER A 58 -2.12 13.52 14.29
C SER A 58 -2.98 12.42 13.66
N GLU A 59 -4.14 12.81 13.13
CA GLU A 59 -5.00 11.91 12.35
C GLU A 59 -4.39 11.69 10.96
N VAL A 60 -3.65 10.59 10.79
CA VAL A 60 -2.93 10.25 9.55
C VAL A 60 -3.52 9.04 8.83
N CYS A 61 -4.29 8.23 9.54
CA CYS A 61 -5.00 7.08 9.02
C CYS A 61 -6.50 7.22 9.31
N GLY A 62 -7.31 6.89 8.32
CA GLY A 62 -8.76 6.93 8.43
C GLY A 62 -9.43 6.09 7.34
N ARG A 63 -10.75 5.90 7.49
CA ARG A 63 -11.57 5.25 6.47
C ARG A 63 -11.92 6.27 5.40
N PHE A 64 -11.63 5.93 4.16
CA PHE A 64 -11.94 6.75 3.00
C PHE A 64 -13.00 6.07 2.14
N ILE A 65 -14.00 6.85 1.73
CA ILE A 65 -15.06 6.42 0.82
C ILE A 65 -15.15 7.45 -0.30
N GLY A 66 -14.76 7.08 -1.51
CA GLY A 66 -14.69 8.01 -2.63
C GLY A 66 -14.19 7.32 -3.90
N TYR A 67 -13.83 8.11 -4.91
CA TYR A 67 -13.25 7.58 -6.14
C TYR A 67 -11.73 7.71 -6.13
N ALA A 68 -11.04 6.60 -6.38
CA ALA A 68 -9.58 6.59 -6.45
C ALA A 68 -9.07 5.65 -7.54
N VAL A 69 -7.85 5.91 -7.99
CA VAL A 69 -7.12 5.03 -8.91
C VAL A 69 -5.96 4.42 -8.14
N VAL A 70 -5.78 3.11 -8.25
CA VAL A 70 -4.55 2.47 -7.78
C VAL A 70 -3.43 2.89 -8.73
N GLU A 71 -2.49 3.69 -8.23
CA GLU A 71 -1.39 4.22 -9.01
C GLU A 71 -0.11 3.40 -8.78
N VAL A 72 0.08 2.93 -7.56
CA VAL A 72 1.27 2.17 -7.16
C VAL A 72 0.82 0.89 -6.49
N GLU A 73 1.32 -0.24 -6.95
CA GLU A 73 1.26 -1.50 -6.21
C GLU A 73 2.68 -2.01 -6.00
N LYS A 74 3.00 -2.40 -4.78
CA LYS A 74 4.30 -2.99 -4.48
C LYS A 74 4.24 -3.92 -3.31
N THR A 75 5.20 -4.82 -3.24
CA THR A 75 5.37 -5.71 -2.10
C THR A 75 6.59 -5.27 -1.30
N LYS A 76 6.47 -5.25 0.03
CA LYS A 76 7.55 -4.89 0.94
C LYS A 76 7.71 -5.94 2.03
N ASN A 77 8.94 -6.38 2.23
CA ASN A 77 9.31 -7.18 3.39
C ASN A 77 9.70 -6.24 4.53
N GLN A 78 9.09 -6.40 5.70
CA GLN A 78 9.41 -5.66 6.90
C GLN A 78 9.25 -6.58 8.12
N ASP A 79 10.30 -6.66 8.94
CA ASP A 79 10.34 -7.47 10.17
C ASP A 79 9.95 -8.95 9.95
N GLY A 80 10.37 -9.51 8.81
CA GLY A 80 10.06 -10.90 8.42
C GLY A 80 8.63 -11.12 7.93
N SER A 81 7.82 -10.05 7.85
CA SER A 81 6.48 -10.07 7.30
C SER A 81 6.44 -9.47 5.91
N LEU A 82 5.63 -10.05 5.02
CA LEU A 82 5.41 -9.52 3.69
C LEU A 82 4.13 -8.68 3.67
N PHE A 83 4.21 -7.48 3.11
CA PHE A 83 3.08 -6.57 2.96
C PHE A 83 2.88 -6.24 1.49
N MET A 84 1.64 -6.34 1.03
CA MET A 84 1.21 -5.73 -0.24
C MET A 84 0.74 -4.32 0.05
N LEU A 85 1.41 -3.35 -0.55
CA LEU A 85 1.12 -1.93 -0.46
C LEU A 85 0.44 -1.48 -1.74
N ALA A 86 -0.63 -0.70 -1.60
CA ALA A 86 -1.23 0.03 -2.70
C ALA A 86 -1.27 1.52 -2.36
N GLY A 87 -0.76 2.34 -3.28
CA GLY A 87 -0.90 3.78 -3.29
C GLY A 87 -2.08 4.17 -4.17
N LEU A 88 -3.11 4.74 -3.57
CA LEU A 88 -4.35 5.14 -4.22
C LEU A 88 -4.38 6.65 -4.36
N ARG A 89 -4.48 7.14 -5.60
CA ARG A 89 -4.65 8.55 -5.89
C ARG A 89 -6.12 8.89 -5.95
N PHE A 90 -6.58 9.81 -5.12
CA PHE A 90 -7.97 10.26 -5.13
C PHE A 90 -8.29 11.08 -6.36
N ALA A 91 -9.48 10.88 -6.92
CA ALA A 91 -9.96 11.63 -8.06
C ALA A 91 -10.37 13.06 -7.69
N GLU A 92 -10.75 13.31 -6.43
CA GLU A 92 -11.24 14.63 -6.01
C GLU A 92 -10.13 15.66 -5.84
N ASP A 93 -9.01 15.29 -5.20
CA ASP A 93 -7.93 16.21 -4.83
C ASP A 93 -6.53 15.78 -5.31
N GLY A 94 -6.42 14.60 -5.93
CA GLY A 94 -5.15 14.05 -6.41
C GLY A 94 -4.19 13.62 -5.30
N ARG A 95 -4.60 13.61 -4.02
CA ARG A 95 -3.74 13.12 -2.93
C ARG A 95 -3.54 11.63 -3.05
N LEU A 96 -2.36 11.19 -2.63
CA LEU A 96 -1.98 9.78 -2.58
C LEU A 96 -2.18 9.25 -1.16
N GLY A 97 -3.10 8.31 -0.99
CA GLY A 97 -3.30 7.54 0.24
C GLY A 97 -2.70 6.15 0.12
N TRP A 98 -2.11 5.65 1.19
CA TRP A 98 -1.49 4.33 1.24
C TRP A 98 -2.34 3.36 2.03
N THR A 99 -2.53 2.16 1.48
CA THR A 99 -3.04 1.01 2.21
C THR A 99 -2.02 -0.12 2.19
N ALA A 100 -2.04 -0.95 3.20
CA ALA A 100 -1.23 -2.16 3.25
C ALA A 100 -2.10 -3.32 3.70
N SER A 101 -1.84 -4.48 3.10
CA SER A 101 -2.41 -5.76 3.50
C SER A 101 -1.28 -6.71 3.85
N TRP A 102 -1.39 -7.36 5.02
CA TRP A 102 -0.44 -8.39 5.42
C TRP A 102 -0.67 -9.65 4.59
N VAL A 103 0.39 -10.22 4.04
CA VAL A 103 0.36 -11.48 3.31
C VAL A 103 0.87 -12.56 4.26
N THR A 104 -0.01 -13.47 4.66
CA THR A 104 0.34 -14.65 5.48
C THR A 104 1.26 -15.59 4.68
N PRO A 105 2.06 -16.44 5.38
CA PRO A 105 3.42 -16.75 4.95
C PRO A 105 3.46 -17.52 3.64
N PHE A 106 4.52 -17.28 2.86
CA PHE A 106 5.03 -18.32 1.97
C PHE A 106 5.19 -19.57 2.82
N ASP A 107 4.41 -20.62 2.55
CA ASP A 107 4.76 -21.95 3.03
C ASP A 107 6.21 -22.19 2.58
N GLY A 108 7.12 -22.24 3.55
CA GLY A 108 8.56 -22.41 3.38
C GLY A 108 8.96 -23.74 2.74
N LEU A 109 8.06 -24.38 2.00
CA LEU A 109 8.29 -25.54 1.15
C LEU A 109 8.62 -25.15 -0.31
N SER A 110 8.45 -23.88 -0.72
CA SER A 110 8.69 -23.47 -2.12
C SER A 110 9.91 -22.57 -2.35
N VAL A 111 10.48 -21.96 -1.30
CA VAL A 111 11.84 -21.42 -1.38
C VAL A 111 12.79 -22.54 -0.97
N ALA A 112 12.87 -23.56 -1.83
CA ALA A 112 14.05 -24.40 -1.87
C ALA A 112 15.24 -23.44 -1.92
N ARG A 113 16.05 -23.43 -0.86
CA ARG A 113 17.39 -22.83 -0.91
C ARG A 113 18.02 -23.39 -2.18
N GLY A 114 18.29 -22.50 -3.14
CA GLY A 114 19.02 -22.86 -4.33
C GLY A 114 20.27 -23.62 -3.90
N ILE A 115 20.34 -24.86 -4.36
CA ILE A 115 21.55 -25.66 -4.45
C ILE A 115 22.65 -24.90 -5.18
#